data_AF-A0A0F6AHB7-F1
#
_entry.id   AF-A0A0F6AHB7-F1
#
_cell.length_a   1.000
_cell.length_b   1.000
_cell.length_c   1.000
_cell.angle_alpha   90.00
_cell.angle_beta   90.00
_cell.angle_gamma   90.00
#
_symmetry.space_group_name_H-M   'P 1'
#
loop_
_entity.id
_entity.type
_entity.pdbx_description
1 polymer ?
#
loop_
_entity_poly.entity_id
_entity_poly.type
_entity_poly.pdbx_seq_one_letter_code
_entity_poly.pdbx_strand_id
1 'polypeptide(L)'
;MTKVHDNNFTFNLEGLSSVSFEVKDYNITQGQPFDGVTCDGRTLTVKAGRHNSSEVADWFKARINIGGIAKTYSSHSPSSLNFAVTGTLTLNMKNGVTYTFDDFVLGQGHFASSNNWWIGSKYMVGVTWSNVDQQYAIDLVSDTLSLEADIITEDPVGAVLDSAKLIVDILNNRQVGSGSITARTSESTTAVELFLFQMDNSDTNINMTGLYKRP
;
A
#
# COMPACT_ATOMS: atom_id res chain seq x y z
N MET A 1 10.49 -17.08 -26.30
CA MET A 1 11.20 -17.35 -25.04
C MET A 1 10.74 -16.30 -24.04
N THR A 2 10.29 -16.71 -22.86
CA THR A 2 9.92 -15.77 -21.79
C THR A 2 11.19 -15.20 -21.14
N LYS A 3 11.13 -13.97 -20.65
CA LYS A 3 12.31 -13.23 -20.14
C LYS A 3 12.03 -12.70 -18.75
N VAL A 4 13.03 -12.75 -17.88
CA VAL A 4 13.01 -12.07 -16.58
C VAL A 4 13.26 -10.58 -16.81
N HIS A 5 12.42 -9.75 -16.20
CA HIS A 5 12.60 -8.30 -16.17
C HIS A 5 12.77 -7.84 -14.72
N ASP A 6 13.57 -6.79 -14.53
CA ASP A 6 13.59 -6.05 -13.28
C ASP A 6 12.40 -5.08 -13.28
N ASN A 7 11.49 -5.26 -12.33
CA ASN A 7 10.31 -4.43 -12.17
C ASN A 7 10.44 -3.63 -10.88
N ASN A 8 10.84 -2.38 -11.02
CA ASN A 8 11.16 -1.51 -9.88
C ASN A 8 9.92 -0.74 -9.41
N PHE A 9 9.73 -0.72 -8.09
CA PHE A 9 8.73 0.09 -7.40
C PHE A 9 9.39 0.84 -6.25
N THR A 10 9.20 2.16 -6.18
CA THR A 10 9.89 3.02 -5.21
C THR A 10 8.94 3.56 -4.15
N PHE A 11 9.39 3.60 -2.90
CA PHE A 11 8.64 4.17 -1.78
C PHE A 11 9.21 5.54 -1.39
N ASN A 12 8.35 6.56 -1.35
CA ASN A 12 8.73 7.93 -1.01
C ASN A 12 8.06 8.33 0.31
N LEU A 13 8.85 8.31 1.38
CA LEU A 13 8.49 8.83 2.70
C LEU A 13 9.64 9.70 3.21
N GLU A 14 9.32 10.85 3.79
CA GLU A 14 10.34 11.69 4.41
C GLU A 14 11.07 10.92 5.52
N GLY A 15 12.39 11.03 5.58
CA GLY A 15 13.19 10.29 6.56
C GLY A 15 13.36 8.79 6.28
N LEU A 16 12.77 8.22 5.23
CA LEU A 16 12.97 6.82 4.85
C LEU A 16 14.43 6.56 4.45
N SER A 17 15.07 5.57 5.07
CA SER A 17 16.41 5.11 4.72
C SER A 17 16.36 3.99 3.70
N SER A 18 15.61 2.93 4.01
CA SER A 18 15.47 1.76 3.14
C SER A 18 14.14 1.05 3.34
N VAL A 19 13.82 0.14 2.43
CA VAL A 19 12.70 -0.81 2.56
C VAL A 19 13.23 -2.24 2.59
N SER A 20 12.50 -3.12 3.26
CA SER A 20 12.64 -4.56 3.10
C SER A 20 11.27 -5.19 2.85
N PHE A 21 11.27 -6.32 2.16
CA PHE A 21 10.04 -7.04 1.82
C PHE A 21 10.25 -8.53 1.96
N GLU A 22 9.59 -9.12 2.95
CA GLU A 22 9.59 -10.57 3.13
C GLU A 22 8.45 -11.16 2.32
N VAL A 23 8.78 -11.80 1.19
CA VAL A 23 7.79 -12.44 0.32
C VAL A 23 7.18 -13.63 1.03
N LYS A 24 5.85 -13.62 1.19
CA LYS A 24 5.07 -14.75 1.72
C LYS A 24 4.53 -15.64 0.61
N ASP A 25 4.05 -15.04 -0.46
CA ASP A 25 3.44 -15.75 -1.59
C ASP A 25 3.46 -14.86 -2.85
N TYR A 26 3.27 -15.46 -4.03
CA TYR A 26 3.22 -14.74 -5.30
C TYR A 26 2.33 -15.45 -6.33
N ASN A 27 1.90 -14.70 -7.34
CA ASN A 27 1.28 -15.26 -8.52
C ASN A 27 1.82 -14.58 -9.78
N ILE A 28 2.03 -15.38 -10.82
CA ILE A 28 2.54 -14.94 -12.11
C ILE A 28 1.87 -15.77 -13.19
N THR A 29 1.64 -15.17 -14.35
CA THR A 29 1.02 -15.89 -15.47
C THR A 29 1.80 -17.15 -15.83
N GLN A 30 1.08 -18.26 -16.04
CA GLN A 30 1.64 -19.56 -16.36
C GLN A 30 2.69 -19.48 -17.49
N GLY A 31 3.86 -20.08 -17.25
CA GLY A 31 4.98 -20.10 -18.18
C GLY A 31 5.90 -18.87 -18.15
N GLN A 32 5.56 -17.83 -17.38
CA GLN A 32 6.47 -16.72 -17.12
C GLN A 32 7.45 -17.04 -15.99
N PRO A 33 8.69 -16.52 -16.04
CA PRO A 33 9.68 -16.73 -15.00
C PRO A 33 9.45 -15.81 -13.80
N PHE A 34 9.77 -16.29 -12.61
CA PHE A 34 9.86 -15.52 -11.37
C PHE A 34 11.19 -15.86 -10.69
N ASP A 35 11.98 -14.85 -10.37
CA ASP A 35 13.34 -14.96 -9.82
C ASP A 35 13.48 -14.18 -8.50
N GLY A 36 12.35 -14.04 -7.79
CA GLY A 36 12.29 -13.44 -6.47
C GLY A 36 12.13 -11.93 -6.44
N VAL A 37 12.27 -11.39 -5.23
CA VAL A 37 12.14 -9.97 -4.91
C VAL A 37 13.40 -9.52 -4.18
N THR A 38 13.93 -8.36 -4.54
CA THR A 38 15.08 -7.74 -3.87
C THR A 38 14.74 -6.29 -3.49
N CYS A 39 15.38 -5.76 -2.45
CA CYS A 39 15.27 -4.36 -2.08
C CYS A 39 16.64 -3.70 -2.10
N ASP A 40 16.73 -2.50 -2.66
CA ASP A 40 17.91 -1.65 -2.62
C ASP A 40 17.50 -0.20 -2.32
N GLY A 41 17.99 0.33 -1.20
CA GLY A 41 17.52 1.60 -0.65
C GLY A 41 16.00 1.61 -0.52
N ARG A 42 15.34 2.52 -1.25
CA ARG A 42 13.88 2.72 -1.24
C ARG A 42 13.14 1.96 -2.34
N THR A 43 13.86 1.17 -3.12
CA THR A 43 13.34 0.50 -4.31
C THR A 43 13.19 -0.98 -4.04
N LEU A 44 12.00 -1.51 -4.31
CA LEU A 44 11.72 -2.94 -4.38
C LEU A 44 11.72 -3.36 -5.85
N THR A 45 12.48 -4.41 -6.17
CA THR A 45 12.56 -4.99 -7.52
C THR A 45 11.93 -6.38 -7.50
N VAL A 46 10.85 -6.56 -8.26
CA VAL A 46 10.29 -7.89 -8.55
C VAL A 46 10.91 -8.40 -9.85
N LYS A 47 11.64 -9.53 -9.79
CA LYS A 47 12.27 -10.14 -10.96
C LYS A 47 11.31 -11.13 -11.60
N ALA A 48 10.58 -10.69 -12.62
CA ALA A 48 9.46 -11.45 -13.18
C ALA A 48 9.24 -11.18 -14.67
N GLY A 49 8.57 -12.13 -15.33
CA GLY A 49 8.03 -11.95 -16.67
C GLY A 49 6.89 -10.92 -16.74
N ARG A 50 6.61 -10.42 -17.94
CA ARG A 50 5.56 -9.42 -18.22
C ARG A 50 4.54 -9.98 -19.20
N HIS A 51 3.62 -10.79 -18.68
CA HIS A 51 2.49 -11.29 -19.45
C HIS A 51 1.24 -11.20 -18.59
N ASN A 52 0.29 -10.41 -19.03
CA ASN A 52 -0.93 -10.12 -18.29
C ASN A 52 -1.89 -11.32 -18.29
N SER A 53 -2.52 -11.56 -17.15
CA SER A 53 -3.61 -12.52 -16.98
C SER A 53 -4.63 -11.99 -15.98
N SER A 54 -5.91 -12.32 -16.21
CA SER A 54 -6.99 -12.07 -15.25
C SER A 54 -6.81 -12.90 -13.97
N GLU A 55 -6.22 -14.10 -14.08
CA GLU A 55 -5.98 -14.99 -12.93
C GLU A 55 -5.08 -14.31 -11.87
N VAL A 56 -4.03 -13.62 -12.31
CA VAL A 56 -3.13 -12.88 -11.41
C VAL A 56 -3.88 -11.72 -10.75
N ALA A 57 -4.78 -11.05 -11.49
CA ALA A 57 -5.61 -10.00 -10.92
C ALA A 57 -6.63 -10.54 -9.91
N ASP A 58 -7.22 -11.70 -10.16
CA ASP A 58 -8.12 -12.38 -9.21
C ASP A 58 -7.36 -12.79 -7.94
N TRP A 59 -6.14 -13.30 -8.09
CA TRP A 59 -5.26 -13.63 -6.97
C TRP A 59 -4.91 -12.39 -6.11
N PHE A 60 -4.66 -11.24 -6.75
CA PHE A 60 -4.43 -9.97 -6.07
C PHE A 60 -5.69 -9.51 -5.32
N LYS A 61 -6.85 -9.53 -5.98
CA LYS A 61 -8.14 -9.13 -5.39
C LYS A 61 -8.51 -9.96 -4.16
N ALA A 62 -8.15 -11.24 -4.14
CA ALA A 62 -8.39 -12.12 -2.99
C ALA A 62 -7.54 -11.78 -1.74
N ARG A 63 -6.55 -10.87 -1.85
CA ARG A 63 -5.63 -10.49 -0.76
C ARG A 63 -5.80 -9.05 -0.29
N ILE A 64 -6.75 -8.33 -0.86
CA ILE A 64 -7.11 -6.98 -0.44
C ILE A 64 -8.51 -7.02 0.17
N ASN A 65 -8.80 -6.09 1.09
CA ASN A 65 -10.11 -5.98 1.70
C ASN A 65 -10.94 -4.89 1.00
N ILE A 66 -10.63 -3.62 1.29
CA ILE A 66 -11.40 -2.49 0.79
C ILE A 66 -10.59 -1.81 -0.33
N GLY A 67 -10.48 -2.51 -1.46
CA GLY A 67 -9.89 -1.97 -2.70
C GLY A 67 -8.36 -1.90 -2.74
N GLY A 68 -7.83 -2.06 -3.95
CA GLY A 68 -6.43 -1.78 -4.28
C GLY A 68 -6.32 -0.41 -4.93
N ILE A 69 -5.13 0.19 -4.86
CA ILE A 69 -4.90 1.55 -5.36
C ILE A 69 -3.87 1.54 -6.48
N ALA A 70 -4.05 2.41 -7.47
CA ALA A 70 -3.17 2.59 -8.62
C ALA A 70 -3.04 4.08 -8.97
N LYS A 71 -2.29 4.43 -10.02
CA LYS A 71 -2.23 5.81 -10.56
C LYS A 71 -3.54 6.23 -11.27
N THR A 72 -4.66 6.04 -10.60
CA THR A 72 -6.01 6.45 -10.99
C THR A 72 -6.84 6.49 -9.71
N TYR A 73 -7.73 7.47 -9.58
CA TYR A 73 -8.63 7.60 -8.42
C TYR A 73 -9.96 6.83 -8.59
N SER A 74 -10.26 6.39 -9.81
CA SER A 74 -11.57 5.83 -10.17
C SER A 74 -11.56 4.31 -10.35
N SER A 75 -10.40 3.65 -10.22
CA SER A 75 -10.30 2.19 -10.32
C SER A 75 -9.79 1.59 -9.03
N HIS A 76 -10.53 0.63 -8.50
CA HIS A 76 -10.28 0.02 -7.19
C HIS A 76 -9.79 -1.43 -7.28
N SER A 77 -9.67 -1.95 -8.50
CA SER A 77 -9.10 -3.26 -8.74
C SER A 77 -8.56 -3.39 -10.16
N PRO A 78 -7.49 -4.20 -10.35
CA PRO A 78 -6.99 -4.52 -11.68
C PRO A 78 -7.90 -5.53 -12.39
N SER A 79 -8.00 -5.42 -13.71
CA SER A 79 -8.65 -6.43 -14.56
C SER A 79 -7.69 -7.54 -15.02
N SER A 80 -6.41 -7.22 -15.13
CA SER A 80 -5.33 -8.16 -15.42
C SER A 80 -4.01 -7.66 -14.85
N LEU A 81 -3.15 -8.58 -14.45
CA LEU A 81 -1.81 -8.29 -13.94
C LEU A 81 -0.79 -9.22 -14.59
N ASN A 82 0.45 -8.76 -14.71
CA ASN A 82 1.60 -9.56 -15.13
C ASN A 82 2.03 -10.52 -14.01
N PHE A 83 2.14 -9.98 -12.80
CA PHE A 83 2.47 -10.67 -11.57
C PHE A 83 1.90 -9.90 -10.38
N ALA A 84 1.81 -10.58 -9.25
CA ALA A 84 1.58 -9.99 -7.94
C ALA A 84 2.39 -10.74 -6.88
N VAL A 85 2.88 -10.01 -5.88
CA VAL A 85 3.57 -10.56 -4.71
C VAL A 85 2.88 -10.06 -3.46
N THR A 86 2.75 -10.92 -2.44
CA THR A 86 2.28 -10.54 -1.11
C THR A 86 3.35 -10.87 -0.08
N GLY A 87 3.43 -10.04 0.96
CA GLY A 87 4.47 -10.17 1.96
C GLY A 87 4.32 -9.19 3.10
N THR A 88 5.36 -9.13 3.92
CA THR A 88 5.49 -8.11 4.96
C THR A 88 6.43 -7.02 4.45
N LEU A 89 5.91 -5.81 4.27
CA LEU A 89 6.68 -4.62 3.93
C LEU A 89 7.18 -3.97 5.22
N THR A 90 8.48 -3.66 5.28
CA THR A 90 9.05 -2.87 6.37
C THR A 90 9.70 -1.61 5.82
N LEU A 91 9.33 -0.46 6.39
CA LEU A 91 9.96 0.84 6.13
C LEU A 91 10.98 1.13 7.24
N ASN A 92 12.25 1.24 6.88
CA ASN A 92 13.34 1.52 7.83
C ASN A 92 13.70 3.00 7.78
N MET A 93 13.43 3.72 8.86
CA MET A 93 13.63 5.17 8.95
C MET A 93 15.06 5.50 9.37
N LYS A 94 15.56 6.67 8.95
CA LYS A 94 16.91 7.16 9.30
C LYS A 94 17.14 7.35 10.80
N ASN A 95 16.06 7.55 11.57
CA ASN A 95 16.10 7.67 13.02
C ASN A 95 16.13 6.31 13.75
N GLY A 96 16.11 5.19 13.02
CA GLY A 96 16.15 3.83 13.58
C GLY A 96 14.79 3.19 13.80
N VAL A 97 13.69 3.93 13.67
CA VAL A 97 12.32 3.39 13.79
C VAL A 97 11.98 2.55 12.55
N THR A 98 11.28 1.44 12.75
CA THR A 98 10.74 0.62 11.65
C THR A 98 9.22 0.55 11.67
N TYR A 99 8.60 0.65 10.51
CA TYR A 99 7.15 0.48 10.32
C TYR A 99 6.86 -0.77 9.51
N THR A 100 6.04 -1.66 10.06
CA THR A 100 5.72 -2.96 9.48
C THR A 100 4.28 -3.01 9.00
N PHE A 101 4.07 -3.39 7.74
CA PHE A 101 2.78 -3.57 7.10
C PHE A 101 2.66 -5.04 6.68
N ASP A 102 1.75 -5.77 7.31
CA ASP A 102 1.47 -7.15 6.96
C ASP A 102 0.56 -7.28 5.76
N ASP A 103 0.76 -8.38 5.04
CA ASP A 103 -0.05 -8.81 3.91
C ASP A 103 -0.19 -7.67 2.88
N PHE A 104 0.91 -6.94 2.72
CA PHE A 104 1.05 -5.91 1.71
C PHE A 104 1.23 -6.60 0.36
N VAL A 105 0.41 -6.20 -0.60
CA VAL A 105 0.38 -6.78 -1.94
C VAL A 105 0.84 -5.74 -2.94
N LEU A 106 1.80 -6.10 -3.78
CA LEU A 106 2.29 -5.30 -4.89
C LEU A 106 2.04 -6.06 -6.19
N GLY A 107 1.34 -5.42 -7.13
CA GLY A 107 1.05 -5.98 -8.45
C GLY A 107 1.48 -5.03 -9.56
N GLN A 108 1.92 -5.60 -10.67
CA GLN A 108 2.15 -4.85 -11.90
C GLN A 108 1.29 -5.44 -13.00
N GLY A 109 0.53 -4.60 -13.70
CA GLY A 109 -0.16 -4.94 -14.93
C GLY A 109 0.45 -4.24 -16.13
N HIS A 110 -0.34 -4.22 -17.20
CA HIS A 110 -0.01 -3.48 -18.41
C HIS A 110 -1.26 -2.78 -18.94
N PHE A 111 -1.13 -1.50 -19.26
CA PHE A 111 -2.16 -0.72 -19.93
C PHE A 111 -1.56 0.10 -21.07
N ALA A 112 -2.08 -0.13 -22.29
CA ALA A 112 -1.60 0.47 -23.52
C ALA A 112 -0.08 0.24 -23.75
N SER A 113 0.74 1.28 -23.63
CA SER A 113 2.20 1.21 -23.79
C SER A 113 2.97 1.29 -22.47
N SER A 114 2.26 1.27 -21.34
CA SER A 114 2.82 1.51 -20.01
C SER A 114 2.47 0.40 -19.02
N ASN A 115 3.36 0.16 -18.06
CA ASN A 115 3.02 -0.70 -16.93
C ASN A 115 2.23 0.11 -15.92
N ASN A 116 1.16 -0.45 -15.38
CA ASN A 116 0.42 0.13 -14.26
C ASN A 116 0.69 -0.68 -12.99
N TRP A 117 0.99 0.00 -11.90
CA TRP A 117 1.22 -0.63 -10.62
C TRP A 117 0.01 -0.50 -9.70
N TRP A 118 -0.10 -1.50 -8.84
CA TRP A 118 -1.17 -1.64 -7.85
C TRP A 118 -0.55 -1.99 -6.51
N ILE A 119 -1.02 -1.34 -5.45
CA ILE A 119 -0.74 -1.77 -4.08
C ILE A 119 -2.05 -1.99 -3.33
N GLY A 120 -1.98 -2.80 -2.28
CA GLY A 120 -3.10 -3.05 -1.39
C GLY A 120 -2.66 -3.84 -0.17
N SER A 121 -3.61 -4.07 0.74
CA SER A 121 -3.48 -4.99 1.86
C SER A 121 -4.88 -5.35 2.35
N LYS A 122 -5.00 -6.42 3.14
CA LYS A 122 -6.21 -6.69 3.92
C LYS A 122 -6.48 -5.62 5.00
N TYR A 123 -5.45 -4.85 5.37
CA TYR A 123 -5.51 -3.74 6.33
C TYR A 123 -5.59 -2.35 5.66
N MET A 124 -5.70 -2.30 4.33
CA MET A 124 -5.79 -1.05 3.59
C MET A 124 -7.24 -0.73 3.25
N VAL A 125 -7.62 0.53 3.46
CA VAL A 125 -8.86 1.13 2.94
C VAL A 125 -8.50 2.05 1.79
N GLY A 126 -8.85 1.61 0.58
CA GLY A 126 -8.69 2.35 -0.66
C GLY A 126 -9.69 3.51 -0.77
N VAL A 127 -9.18 4.66 -1.17
CA VAL A 127 -9.93 5.90 -1.31
C VAL A 127 -10.47 6.01 -2.73
N THR A 128 -11.79 6.15 -2.84
CA THR A 128 -12.52 6.19 -4.11
C THR A 128 -13.03 7.61 -4.33
N TRP A 129 -12.40 8.40 -5.23
CA TRP A 129 -12.61 9.84 -5.21
C TRP A 129 -13.73 10.37 -6.11
N SER A 130 -14.59 11.21 -5.54
CA SER A 130 -15.12 12.40 -6.21
C SER A 130 -15.38 13.58 -5.25
N ASN A 131 -15.62 13.35 -3.95
CA ASN A 131 -15.71 14.40 -2.92
C ASN A 131 -15.12 13.92 -1.58
N VAL A 132 -13.90 14.35 -1.24
CA VAL A 132 -13.28 14.09 0.07
C VAL A 132 -13.60 15.29 0.95
N ASP A 133 -14.62 15.14 1.78
CA ASP A 133 -14.92 16.07 2.86
C ASP A 133 -14.39 15.54 4.19
N GLN A 134 -14.57 16.33 5.24
CA GLN A 134 -14.11 15.98 6.57
C GLN A 134 -14.81 14.73 7.13
N GLN A 135 -16.09 14.52 6.83
CA GLN A 135 -16.81 13.35 7.31
C GLN A 135 -16.28 12.09 6.65
N TYR A 136 -16.09 12.11 5.33
CA TYR A 136 -15.47 11.01 4.60
C TYR A 136 -14.09 10.66 5.15
N ALA A 137 -13.27 11.65 5.48
CA ALA A 137 -11.94 11.41 6.05
C ALA A 137 -12.01 10.84 7.48
N ILE A 138 -12.99 11.25 8.30
CA ILE A 138 -13.25 10.64 9.62
C ILE A 138 -13.64 9.17 9.47
N ASP A 139 -14.52 8.87 8.53
CA ASP A 139 -14.99 7.51 8.26
C ASP A 139 -13.82 6.65 7.75
N LEU A 140 -13.00 7.17 6.83
CA LEU A 140 -11.79 6.49 6.34
C LEU A 140 -10.81 6.14 7.46
N VAL A 141 -10.54 7.08 8.37
CA VAL A 141 -9.68 6.82 9.54
C VAL A 141 -10.30 5.72 10.38
N SER A 142 -11.57 5.87 10.77
CA SER A 142 -12.28 4.92 11.63
C SER A 142 -12.33 3.51 11.03
N ASP A 143 -12.65 3.40 9.74
CA ASP A 143 -12.67 2.15 9.01
C ASP A 143 -11.28 1.50 8.97
N THR A 144 -10.23 2.28 8.71
CA THR A 144 -8.85 1.75 8.69
C THR A 144 -8.44 1.23 10.07
N LEU A 145 -8.71 2.01 11.12
CA LEU A 145 -8.42 1.63 12.50
C LEU A 145 -9.19 0.37 12.92
N SER A 146 -10.43 0.18 12.43
CA SER A 146 -11.24 -1.01 12.74
C SER A 146 -10.64 -2.32 12.21
N LEU A 147 -9.75 -2.26 11.22
CA LEU A 147 -9.06 -3.44 10.67
C LEU A 147 -7.94 -3.94 11.60
N GLU A 148 -7.48 -3.10 12.54
CA GLU A 148 -6.50 -3.45 13.58
C GLU A 148 -7.20 -3.72 14.91
N ALA A 149 -8.11 -4.70 14.89
CA ALA A 149 -9.04 -5.04 15.98
C ALA A 149 -8.37 -5.24 17.36
N ASP A 150 -7.08 -5.57 17.39
CA ASP A 150 -6.35 -5.80 18.63
C ASP A 150 -5.84 -4.50 19.27
N ILE A 151 -5.61 -3.41 18.54
CA ILE A 151 -4.78 -2.30 19.02
C ILE A 151 -5.61 -1.07 19.46
N ILE A 152 -6.86 -0.95 19.03
CA ILE A 152 -7.60 0.30 19.17
C ILE A 152 -8.87 0.07 20.00
N THR A 153 -8.81 0.45 21.27
CA THR A 153 -9.97 0.37 22.18
C THR A 153 -10.54 1.75 22.52
N GLU A 154 -9.80 2.85 22.31
CA GLU A 154 -10.24 4.24 22.51
C GLU A 154 -9.51 5.20 21.55
N ASP A 155 -10.21 6.21 21.03
CA ASP A 155 -9.59 7.35 20.32
C ASP A 155 -9.02 8.33 21.36
N PRO A 156 -7.70 8.60 21.38
CA PRO A 156 -7.17 9.71 22.14
C PRO A 156 -7.89 10.98 21.70
N VAL A 157 -8.65 11.61 22.61
CA VAL A 157 -9.63 12.66 22.29
C VAL A 157 -9.14 13.61 21.19
N GLY A 158 -9.77 13.51 20.00
CA GLY A 158 -9.52 14.39 18.85
C GLY A 158 -8.50 13.86 17.82
N ALA A 159 -7.82 12.75 18.06
CA ALA A 159 -6.79 12.22 17.15
C ALA A 159 -7.36 11.74 15.80
N VAL A 160 -8.57 11.14 15.79
CA VAL A 160 -9.28 10.84 14.53
C VAL A 160 -9.56 12.10 13.73
N LEU A 161 -10.09 13.15 14.38
CA LEU A 161 -10.44 14.39 13.70
C LEU A 161 -9.22 15.10 13.11
N ASP A 162 -8.09 15.10 13.83
CA ASP A 162 -6.86 15.74 13.35
C ASP A 162 -6.22 14.97 12.20
N SER A 163 -6.21 13.64 12.27
CA SER A 163 -5.79 12.78 11.14
C SER A 163 -6.67 13.00 9.91
N ALA A 164 -7.99 13.13 10.11
CA ALA A 164 -8.94 13.39 9.04
C ALA A 164 -8.69 14.75 8.35
N LYS A 165 -8.40 15.83 9.10
CA LYS A 165 -8.05 17.14 8.50
C LYS A 165 -6.83 17.03 7.59
N LEU A 166 -5.77 16.36 8.06
CA LEU A 166 -4.56 16.16 7.28
C LEU A 166 -4.83 15.32 6.01
N ILE A 167 -5.66 14.28 6.12
CA ILE A 167 -6.08 13.46 4.98
C ILE A 167 -6.84 14.30 3.94
N VAL A 168 -7.76 15.17 4.36
CA VAL A 168 -8.48 16.08 3.45
C VAL A 168 -7.49 16.96 2.68
N ASP A 169 -6.52 17.55 3.37
CA ASP A 169 -5.50 18.39 2.75
C ASP A 169 -4.65 17.61 1.74
N ILE A 170 -4.24 16.38 2.07
CA ILE A 170 -3.42 15.55 1.18
C ILE A 170 -4.21 15.09 -0.06
N LEU A 171 -5.43 14.61 0.13
CA LEU A 171 -6.24 14.03 -0.95
C LEU A 171 -6.73 15.09 -1.94
N ASN A 172 -7.09 16.29 -1.47
CA ASN A 172 -7.56 17.36 -2.35
C ASN A 172 -6.44 17.93 -3.25
N ASN A 173 -5.18 17.67 -2.93
CA ASN A 173 -4.04 18.10 -3.74
C ASN A 173 -3.67 17.15 -4.88
N ARG A 174 -4.14 15.88 -4.88
CA ARG A 174 -3.71 14.87 -5.87
C ARG A 174 -4.83 13.90 -6.26
N GLN A 175 -5.18 13.87 -7.55
CA GLN A 175 -6.19 12.95 -8.10
C GLN A 175 -5.63 11.58 -8.48
N VAL A 176 -5.11 10.85 -7.49
CA VAL A 176 -4.56 9.50 -7.68
C VAL A 176 -5.17 8.52 -6.68
N GLY A 177 -5.05 7.22 -6.97
CA GLY A 177 -5.46 6.18 -6.04
C GLY A 177 -4.66 6.33 -4.76
N SER A 178 -5.38 6.43 -3.66
CA SER A 178 -4.81 6.64 -2.34
C SER A 178 -5.37 5.59 -1.38
N GLY A 179 -4.61 5.18 -0.38
CA GLY A 179 -5.02 4.12 0.55
C GLY A 179 -4.52 4.41 1.95
N SER A 180 -5.43 4.33 2.90
CA SER A 180 -5.13 4.45 4.33
C SER A 180 -4.83 3.07 4.88
N ILE A 181 -3.74 2.94 5.64
CA ILE A 181 -3.30 1.68 6.23
C ILE A 181 -2.54 1.94 7.53
N THR A 182 -2.72 1.07 8.49
CA THR A 182 -2.00 1.05 9.77
C THR A 182 -0.66 0.32 9.66
N ALA A 183 0.34 0.77 10.41
CA ALA A 183 1.61 0.10 10.57
C ALA A 183 1.92 -0.14 12.04
N ARG A 184 2.50 -1.30 12.35
CA ARG A 184 3.11 -1.53 13.66
C ARG A 184 4.50 -0.91 13.68
N THR A 185 4.84 -0.27 14.80
CA THR A 185 6.13 0.40 15.00
C THR A 185 7.07 -0.45 15.87
N SER A 186 8.38 -0.36 15.66
CA SER A 186 9.38 -0.97 16.56
C SER A 186 9.39 -0.35 17.95
N GLU A 187 8.88 0.88 18.09
CA GLU A 187 8.89 1.64 19.34
C GLU A 187 7.78 1.22 20.31
N SER A 188 6.77 0.48 19.83
CA SER A 188 5.65 0.07 20.66
C SER A 188 4.96 -1.19 20.13
N THR A 189 4.63 -2.09 21.05
CA THR A 189 3.78 -3.26 20.79
C THR A 189 2.30 -2.97 20.99
N THR A 190 1.96 -1.76 21.45
CA THR A 190 0.60 -1.34 21.79
C THR A 190 0.13 -0.14 20.97
N ALA A 191 0.89 0.28 19.98
CA ALA A 191 0.55 1.40 19.13
C ALA A 191 0.64 1.04 17.65
N VAL A 192 -0.22 1.69 16.86
CA VAL A 192 -0.11 1.75 15.41
C VAL A 192 0.02 3.19 14.96
N GLU A 193 0.73 3.36 13.86
CA GLU A 193 0.73 4.62 13.11
C GLU A 193 -0.12 4.46 11.86
N LEU A 194 -0.90 5.48 11.54
CA LEU A 194 -1.73 5.54 10.35
C LEU A 194 -0.93 6.19 9.23
N PHE A 195 -0.92 5.56 8.06
CA PHE A 195 -0.25 6.01 6.87
C PHE A 195 -1.23 6.16 5.71
N LEU A 196 -1.04 7.21 4.92
CA LEU A 196 -1.73 7.43 3.66
C LEU A 196 -0.74 7.26 2.50
N PHE A 197 -0.95 6.23 1.70
CA PHE A 197 -0.21 5.96 0.47
C PHE A 197 -0.93 6.64 -0.71
N GLN A 198 -0.19 7.25 -1.61
CA GLN A 198 -0.70 7.84 -2.86
C GLN A 198 0.13 7.35 -4.03
N MET A 199 -0.51 6.78 -5.03
CA MET A 199 0.19 6.15 -6.15
C MET A 199 0.68 7.16 -7.18
N ASP A 200 1.91 6.95 -7.66
CA ASP A 200 2.46 7.67 -8.80
C ASP A 200 3.24 6.71 -9.72
N ASN A 201 2.48 5.96 -10.51
CA ASN A 201 2.99 4.97 -11.45
C ASN A 201 3.85 3.90 -10.75
N SER A 202 5.17 3.91 -10.98
CA SER A 202 6.13 2.98 -10.40
C SER A 202 6.67 3.44 -9.05
N ASP A 203 6.03 4.41 -8.42
CA ASP A 203 6.33 4.79 -7.06
C ASP A 203 5.07 5.14 -6.26
N THR A 204 5.23 5.33 -4.95
CA THR A 204 4.19 5.81 -4.05
C THR A 204 4.74 6.88 -3.13
N ASN A 205 3.93 7.91 -2.88
CA ASN A 205 4.16 8.93 -1.86
C ASN A 205 3.40 8.55 -0.59
N ILE A 206 4.08 8.60 0.55
CA ILE A 206 3.55 8.14 1.83
C ILE A 206 3.59 9.32 2.80
N ASN A 207 2.48 9.50 3.53
CA ASN A 207 2.40 10.44 4.64
C ASN A 207 1.96 9.68 5.90
N MET A 208 2.60 9.94 7.03
CA MET A 208 2.10 9.52 8.34
C MET A 208 1.01 10.51 8.77
N THR A 209 -0.18 10.02 9.07
CA THR A 209 -1.36 10.85 9.34
C THR A 209 -1.82 10.82 10.79
N GLY A 210 -1.41 9.82 11.58
CA GLY A 210 -1.75 9.73 13.00
C GLY A 210 -0.99 8.64 13.76
N LEU A 211 -1.03 8.71 15.10
CA LEU A 211 -0.50 7.71 16.02
C LEU A 211 -1.61 7.34 17.01
N TYR A 212 -1.90 6.05 17.14
CA TYR A 212 -2.96 5.51 17.97
C TYR A 212 -2.39 4.46 18.91
N LYS A 213 -2.71 4.56 20.19
CA LYS A 213 -2.19 3.68 21.24
C LYS A 213 -3.35 2.98 21.95
N ARG A 214 -3.12 1.76 22.44
CA ARG A 214 -3.92 1.19 23.52
C ARG A 214 -3.80 2.10 24.76
N PRO A 215 -4.85 2.21 25.58
CA PRO A 215 -4.77 2.77 26.94
C PRO A 215 -3.70 2.06 27.79
#